data_AF-A0A920R4S1-F1
#
_entry.id   AF-A0A920R4S1-F1
#
_cell.length_a   1.000
_cell.length_b   1.000
_cell.length_c   1.000
_cell.angle_alpha   90.00
_cell.angle_beta   90.00
_cell.angle_gamma   90.00
#
_symmetry.space_group_name_H-M   'P 1'
#
loop_
_entity.id
_entity.type
_entity.pdbx_description
1 polymer ?
#
loop_
_entity_poly.entity_id
_entity_poly.type
_entity_poly.pdbx_seq_one_letter_code
_entity_poly.pdbx_strand_id
1 'polypeptide(L)' 'MERNLSNRIEVCFPILKKKHANRIIEEMEIYLESPTQTWDLDSEGVYSERISEEEELLDVQNQLLKRFTQT' A
#
# COMPACT_ATOMS: atom_id res chain seq x y z
N MET A 1 -10.73 -12.50 10.24
CA MET A 1 -10.87 -12.84 8.81
C MET A 1 -11.62 -14.15 8.54
N GLU A 2 -12.09 -14.87 9.56
CA GLU A 2 -12.88 -16.11 9.39
C GLU A 2 -14.08 -15.93 8.43
N ARG A 3 -14.75 -14.77 8.49
CA ARG A 3 -15.86 -14.47 7.58
C ARG A 3 -15.48 -14.55 6.09
N ASN A 4 -14.31 -14.06 5.70
CA ASN A 4 -13.90 -14.05 4.30
C ASN A 4 -13.42 -15.45 3.86
N LEU A 5 -12.78 -16.20 4.76
CA LEU A 5 -12.23 -17.52 4.44
C LEU A 5 -13.28 -18.66 4.50
N SER A 6 -14.25 -18.55 5.41
CA SER A 6 -15.17 -19.66 5.73
C SER A 6 -16.62 -19.39 5.32
N ASN A 7 -17.00 -18.12 5.16
CA ASN A 7 -18.41 -17.72 4.97
C ASN A 7 -18.64 -16.88 3.70
N ARG A 8 -17.62 -16.71 2.85
CA ARG A 8 -17.72 -15.99 1.58
C ARG A 8 -17.04 -16.78 0.47
N ILE A 9 -17.57 -16.65 -0.74
CA ILE A 9 -16.89 -17.12 -1.95
C ILE A 9 -15.94 -16.01 -2.38
N GLU A 10 -14.64 -16.26 -2.25
CA GLU A 10 -13.57 -15.35 -2.63
C GLU A 10 -12.83 -15.92 -3.85
N VAL A 11 -12.21 -15.03 -4.64
CA VAL A 11 -11.38 -15.43 -5.78
C VAL A 11 -10.01 -14.77 -5.69
N CYS A 12 -8.97 -15.55 -5.99
CA CYS A 12 -7.61 -15.05 -6.11
C CYS A 12 -7.01 -15.56 -7.41
N PHE A 13 -6.29 -14.69 -8.12
CA PHE A 13 -5.68 -15.03 -9.39
C PHE A 13 -4.15 -14.92 -9.29
N PRO A 14 -3.41 -15.92 -9.79
CA PRO A 14 -1.96 -15.84 -9.82
C PRO A 14 -1.50 -14.79 -10.83
N ILE A 15 -0.47 -14.02 -10.47
CA ILE A 15 0.13 -13.02 -11.34
C ILE A 15 1.25 -13.67 -12.15
N LEU A 16 0.90 -14.25 -13.30
CA LEU A 16 1.83 -15.10 -14.07
C LEU A 16 2.93 -14.32 -14.80
N LYS A 17 2.65 -13.07 -15.21
CA LYS A 17 3.64 -12.25 -15.92
C LYS A 17 4.56 -11.58 -14.92
N LYS A 18 5.84 -11.94 -14.93
CA LYS A 18 6.88 -11.36 -14.06
C LYS A 18 6.90 -9.82 -14.08
N LYS A 19 6.68 -9.20 -15.25
CA LYS A 19 6.57 -7.74 -15.38
C LYS A 19 5.48 -7.14 -14.47
N HIS A 20 4.33 -7.81 -14.34
CA HIS A 20 3.24 -7.33 -13.49
C HIS A 20 3.52 -7.60 -12.02
N ALA A 21 4.07 -8.77 -11.70
CA ALA A 21 4.46 -9.09 -10.32
C ALA A 21 5.49 -8.09 -9.79
N ASN A 22 6.55 -7.82 -10.55
CA ASN A 22 7.57 -6.83 -10.19
C ASN A 22 6.98 -5.44 -9.99
N ARG A 23 6.13 -4.99 -10.92
CA ARG A 23 5.45 -3.69 -10.81
C ARG A 23 4.65 -3.57 -9.51
N ILE A 24 3.91 -4.61 -9.14
CA ILE A 24 3.11 -4.59 -7.90
C ILE A 24 4.01 -4.52 -6.67
N ILE A 25 5.11 -5.27 -6.67
CA ILE A 25 6.08 -5.24 -5.56
C ILE A 25 6.70 -3.84 -5.46
N GLU A 26 7.19 -3.28 -6.57
CA GLU A 26 7.75 -1.91 -6.62
C GLU A 26 6.73 -0.87 -6.11
N GLU A 27 5.45 -0.98 -6.50
CA GLU A 27 4.39 -0.09 -6.00
C GLU A 27 4.14 -0.27 -4.50
N MET A 28 4.14 -1.51 -4.00
CA MET A 28 3.95 -1.80 -2.57
C MET A 28 5.12 -1.31 -1.72
N GLU A 29 6.36 -1.37 -2.22
CA GLU A 29 7.54 -0.83 -1.55
C GLU A 29 7.41 0.68 -1.31
N ILE A 30 6.88 1.43 -2.28
CA ILE A 30 6.61 2.88 -2.12
C ILE A 30 5.63 3.13 -0.96
N TYR A 31 4.61 2.29 -0.79
CA TYR A 31 3.69 2.41 0.34
C TYR A 31 4.33 2.10 1.70
N LEU A 32 5.30 1.19 1.75
CA LEU A 32 5.99 0.84 3.00
C LEU A 32 7.00 1.90 3.43
N GLU A 33 7.66 2.53 2.46
CA GLU A 33 8.67 3.57 2.68
C GLU A 33 8.04 4.96 2.90
N SER A 34 6.76 5.13 2.58
CA SER A 34 6.12 6.43 2.69
C SER A 34 6.04 6.90 4.14
N PRO A 35 6.52 8.13 4.41
CA PRO A 35 6.39 8.73 5.72
C PRO A 35 5.10 9.55 5.87
N THR A 36 4.28 9.68 4.81
CA THR A 36 3.02 10.42 4.85
C THR A 36 1.84 9.46 4.79
N GLN A 37 0.71 9.87 5.38
CA GLN A 37 -0.53 9.07 5.41
C GLN A 37 -0.30 7.61 5.85
N THR A 38 0.58 7.42 6.83
CA THR A 38 0.96 6.10 7.34
C THR A 38 0.72 6.07 8.85
N TRP A 39 0.14 4.97 9.32
CA TRP A 39 -0.16 4.76 10.74
C TRP A 39 0.39 3.40 11.17
N ASP A 40 1.05 3.40 12.31
CA ASP A 40 1.48 2.18 12.98
C ASP A 40 0.39 1.75 13.96
N LEU A 41 0.04 0.46 13.91
CA LEU A 41 -0.87 -0.19 14.86
C LEU A 41 -0.04 -0.90 15.92
N ASP A 42 -0.15 -0.46 17.17
CA ASP A 42 0.56 -1.09 18.28
C ASP A 42 -0.15 -2.35 18.82
N SER A 43 0.49 -3.01 19.80
CA SER A 43 -0.07 -4.21 20.45
C SER A 43 -1.33 -3.94 21.26
N GLU A 44 -1.53 -2.69 21.69
CA GLU A 44 -2.71 -2.25 22.45
C GLU A 44 -3.88 -1.87 21.52
N GLY A 45 -3.68 -1.93 20.20
CA GLY A 45 -4.69 -1.60 19.20
C GLY A 45 -4.83 -0.11 18.96
N VAL A 46 -3.86 0.70 19.38
CA VAL A 46 -3.84 2.15 19.14
C VAL A 46 -3.12 2.42 17.84
N TYR A 47 -3.75 3.25 17.00
CA TYR A 47 -3.12 3.79 15.81
C TYR A 47 -2.37 5.07 16.16
N SER A 48 -1.07 5.10 15.88
CA SER A 48 -0.25 6.31 15.93
C SER A 48 0.16 6.69 14.52
N GLU A 49 -0.06 7.94 14.14
CA GLU A 49 0.46 8.46 12.87
C GLU A 49 1.99 8.39 12.88
N ARG A 50 2.57 7.86 11.80
CA ARG A 50 4.00 7.88 11.57
C ARG A 50 4.37 9.29 11.11
N ILE A 51 4.48 10.21 12.07
CA ILE A 51 4.79 11.61 11.78
C ILE A 51 6.24 11.69 11.28
N SER A 52 6.41 12.27 10.10
CA SER A 52 7.71 12.72 9.57
C SER A 52 7.81 14.23 9.69
N GLU A 53 9.01 14.72 10.03
CA GLU A 53 9.34 16.15 10.06
C GLU A 53 9.41 16.78 8.64
N GLU A 54 9.32 15.98 7.58
CA GLU A 54 9.43 16.41 6.19
C GLU A 54 8.04 16.71 5.60
N GLU A 55 7.56 17.92 5.87
CA GLU A 55 6.26 18.47 5.43
C GLU A 55 6.06 18.52 3.90
N GLU A 56 7.13 18.37 3.09
CA GLU A 56 7.09 18.50 1.63
C GLU A 56 6.96 17.17 0.85
N LEU A 57 6.83 16.03 1.54
CA LEU A 57 6.77 14.75 0.83
C LEU A 57 5.38 14.51 0.21
N LEU A 58 5.36 14.30 -1.10
CA LEU A 58 4.17 13.89 -1.85
C LEU A 58 3.63 12.55 -1.32
N ASP A 59 2.32 12.48 -1.08
CA ASP A 59 1.69 11.21 -0.75
C ASP A 59 1.80 10.20 -1.91
N VAL A 60 1.80 8.92 -1.55
CA VAL A 60 1.99 7.81 -2.50
C VAL A 60 0.94 7.83 -3.61
N GLN A 61 -0.31 8.17 -3.30
CA GLN A 61 -1.39 8.15 -4.28
C GLN A 61 -1.15 9.20 -5.37
N ASN A 62 -0.77 10.42 -4.99
CA ASN A 62 -0.41 11.49 -5.91
C ASN A 62 0.89 11.18 -6.68
N GLN A 63 1.86 10.53 -6.05
CA GLN A 63 3.09 10.08 -6.72
C GLN A 63 2.77 9.05 -7.82
N LEU A 64 1.98 8.02 -7.50
CA LEU A 64 1.57 6.99 -8.45
C LEU A 64 0.68 7.57 -9.55
N LEU A 65 -0.24 8.47 -9.20
CA LEU A 65 -1.08 9.16 -10.17
C LEU A 65 -0.24 9.91 -11.20
N LYS A 66 0.70 10.76 -10.75
CA LYS A 66 1.61 11.49 -11.65
C LYS A 66 2.42 10.54 -12.54
N ARG A 67 2.92 9.43 -11.98
CA ARG A 67 3.71 8.43 -12.72
C ARG A 67 2.91 7.77 -13.85
N PHE A 68 1.61 7.58 -13.69
CA PHE A 68 0.77 6.87 -14.66
C PHE A 68 -0.08 7.78 -15.57
N THR A 69 -0.22 9.07 -15.25
CA THR A 69 -0.98 10.01 -16.08
C THR A 69 -0.10 10.84 -17.02
N GLN A 70 1.21 10.89 -16.82
CA GLN A 70 2.13 11.53 -17.76
C GLN A 70 2.20 10.69 -19.06
N THR A 71 1.53 11.19 -20.10
CA THR A 71 1.59 10.68 -21.49
C THR A 71 2.54 11.53 -22.29
#